data_AF-A0A6A3G7N3-F1
#
_entry.id   AF-A0A6A3G7N3-F1
#
_cell.length_a   1.000
_cell.length_b   1.000
_cell.length_c   1.000
_cell.angle_alpha   90.00
_cell.angle_beta   90.00
_cell.angle_gamma   90.00
#
_symmetry.space_group_name_H-M   'P 1'
#
loop_
_entity.id
_entity.type
_entity.pdbx_description
1 polymer ?
#
loop_
_entity_poly.entity_id
_entity_poly.type
_entity_poly.pdbx_seq_one_letter_code
_entity_poly.pdbx_strand_id
1 'polypeptide(L)' 'MADTGGVSAEDTRLVEGRRRRRRNKAGQYVLEYELLPVGDERHGNAVGERLWLSVADYERLCQSGRVVEDSQVGEAV' A
#
# COMPACT_ATOMS: atom_id res chain seq x y z
N MET A 1 -20.32 -9.35 25.70
CA MET A 1 -20.31 -8.18 24.81
C MET A 1 -19.07 -8.28 23.96
N ALA A 2 -19.19 -8.69 22.70
CA ALA A 2 -18.07 -8.67 21.76
C ALA A 2 -18.08 -7.28 21.12
N ASP A 3 -17.27 -6.38 21.68
CA ASP A 3 -16.92 -5.12 21.03
C ASP A 3 -15.92 -5.49 19.92
N THR A 4 -16.45 -5.93 18.78
CA THR A 4 -15.69 -5.99 17.54
C THR A 4 -15.59 -4.55 17.06
N GLY A 5 -14.76 -3.77 17.73
CA GLY A 5 -14.29 -2.48 17.25
C GLY A 5 -13.67 -2.73 15.89
N GLY A 6 -14.47 -2.53 14.85
CA GLY A 6 -14.02 -2.59 13.48
C GLY A 6 -12.92 -1.56 13.36
N VAL A 7 -11.67 -2.02 13.35
CA VAL A 7 -10.59 -1.27 12.73
C VAL A 7 -10.95 -1.26 11.26
N SER A 8 -11.77 -0.29 10.93
CA SER A 8 -12.29 -0.06 9.62
C SER A 8 -11.04 0.09 8.75
N ALA A 9 -10.87 -0.73 7.71
CA ALA A 9 -9.65 -0.80 6.90
C ALA A 9 -9.26 0.56 6.24
N GLU A 10 -10.12 1.56 6.41
CA GLU A 10 -9.96 2.98 6.17
C GLU A 10 -8.96 3.71 7.09
N ASP A 11 -8.64 3.21 8.29
CA ASP A 11 -7.66 3.83 9.21
C ASP A 11 -6.27 3.16 9.19
N THR A 12 -6.11 2.05 8.46
CA THR A 12 -4.82 1.39 8.35
C THR A 12 -3.86 2.28 7.54
N ARG A 13 -2.78 2.72 8.18
CA ARG A 13 -1.66 3.38 7.50
C ARG A 13 -0.98 2.38 6.58
N LEU A 14 -0.54 2.85 5.42
CA LEU A 14 0.11 2.03 4.40
C LEU A 14 1.55 2.54 4.23
N VAL A 15 2.51 1.63 4.14
CA VAL A 15 3.90 1.93 3.80
C VAL A 15 4.13 1.62 2.33
N GLU A 16 4.78 2.54 1.63
CA GLU A 16 5.24 2.31 0.27
C GLU A 16 6.35 1.25 0.25
N GLY A 17 6.12 0.13 -0.41
CA GLY A 17 7.14 -0.90 -0.63
C GLY A 17 7.86 -0.68 -1.97
N ARG A 18 7.60 -1.57 -2.93
CA ARG A 18 8.24 -1.58 -4.25
C ARG A 18 7.44 -0.82 -5.32
N ARG A 19 8.12 -0.45 -6.40
CA ARG A 19 7.52 0.06 -7.64
C ARG A 19 7.71 -0.97 -8.75
N ARG A 20 6.68 -1.22 -9.57
CA ARG A 20 6.79 -2.12 -10.74
C ARG A 20 6.15 -1.53 -11.99
N ARG A 21 6.68 -1.89 -13.15
CA ARG A 21 6.04 -1.62 -14.45
C ARG A 21 5.30 -2.86 -14.92
N ARG A 22 4.01 -2.72 -15.25
CA ARG A 22 3.18 -3.79 -15.79
C ARG A 22 2.66 -3.42 -17.17
N ARG A 23 2.62 -4.38 -18.09
CA ARG A 23 1.98 -4.17 -19.40
C ARG A 23 0.46 -4.29 -19.27
N ASN A 24 -0.26 -3.24 -19.64
CA ASN A 24 -1.72 -3.23 -19.64
C ASN A 24 -2.28 -3.93 -20.90
N LYS A 25 -3.60 -4.11 -20.97
CA LYS A 25 -4.28 -4.73 -22.12
C LYS A 25 -4.10 -3.94 -23.43
N ALA A 26 -3.86 -2.63 -23.36
CA ALA A 26 -3.56 -1.78 -24.51
C ALA A 26 -2.10 -1.92 -24.98
N GLY A 27 -1.30 -2.77 -24.33
CA GLY A 27 0.10 -3.01 -24.69
C GLY A 27 1.08 -1.95 -24.18
N GLN A 28 0.61 -0.99 -23.39
CA GLN A 28 1.41 0.06 -22.79
C GLN A 28 1.93 -0.38 -21.42
N TYR A 29 3.07 0.17 -20.99
CA TYR A 29 3.57 -0.03 -19.64
C TYR A 29 2.98 1.02 -18.70
N VAL A 30 2.36 0.57 -17.62
CA VAL A 30 1.87 1.40 -16.53
C VAL A 30 2.68 1.14 -15.27
N LEU A 31 2.87 2.18 -14.45
CA LEU A 31 3.54 2.08 -13.16
C LEU A 31 2.52 1.69 -12.09
N GLU A 32 2.88 0.75 -11.24
CA GLU A 32 2.13 0.35 -10.05
C GLU A 32 3.02 0.45 -8.81
N TYR A 33 2.42 0.87 -7.70
CA TYR A 33 3.05 0.99 -6.38
C TYR A 33 2.55 -0.12 -5.48
N GLU A 34 3.47 -0.75 -4.77
CA GLU A 34 3.17 -1.71 -3.73
C GLU A 34 2.96 -0.97 -2.41
N LEU A 35 1.83 -1.21 -1.76
CA LEU A 35 1.54 -0.71 -0.43
C LEU A 35 1.38 -1.87 0.56
N LEU A 36 1.99 -1.71 1.72
CA LEU A 36 1.98 -2.67 2.83
C LEU A 36 1.30 -2.03 4.06
N PRO A 37 0.33 -2.67 4.72
CA PRO A 37 -0.28 -2.11 5.92
C PRO A 37 0.71 -2.04 7.09
N VAL A 38 0.66 -0.94 7.85
CA VAL A 38 1.45 -0.67 9.07
C VAL A 38 0.66 -1.16 10.27
N GLY A 39 1.00 -2.36 10.77
CA GLY A 39 0.23 -3.07 11.80
C GLY A 39 -0.96 -3.80 11.16
N ASP A 40 -1.29 -5.05 11.48
CA ASP A 40 -1.30 -5.69 12.79
C ASP A 40 -0.93 -7.18 12.64
N GLU A 41 0.09 -7.64 13.35
CA GLU A 41 0.44 -9.07 13.44
C GLU A 41 -0.64 -9.89 14.20
N ARG A 42 -1.72 -9.26 14.66
CA ARG A 42 -2.74 -9.86 15.53
C ARG A 42 -3.89 -10.60 14.83
N HIS A 43 -3.92 -10.67 13.51
CA HIS A 43 -4.81 -11.60 12.82
C HIS A 43 -3.98 -12.64 12.08
N GLY A 44 -3.71 -13.75 12.79
CA GLY A 44 -2.90 -14.90 12.38
C GLY A 44 -3.37 -15.68 11.16
N ASN A 45 -3.87 -15.01 10.12
CA ASN A 45 -4.01 -15.55 8.78
C ASN A 45 -4.11 -14.48 7.67
N ALA A 46 -3.81 -13.21 7.98
CA ALA A 46 -3.70 -12.17 6.97
C ALA A 46 -2.24 -11.71 6.92
N VAL A 47 -1.46 -12.36 6.06
CA VAL A 47 -0.34 -11.66 5.42
C VAL A 47 -0.96 -10.38 4.87
N GLY A 48 -0.74 -9.23 5.54
CA GLY A 48 -1.38 -7.97 5.17
C GLY A 48 -1.31 -7.81 3.67
N GLU A 49 -2.46 -7.92 3.00
CA GLU A 49 -2.48 -8.23 1.58
C GLU A 49 -1.73 -7.13 0.84
N ARG A 50 -0.65 -7.53 0.17
CA ARG A 50 0.23 -6.63 -0.54
C ARG A 50 -0.56 -6.02 -1.71
N LEU A 51 -0.90 -4.74 -1.59
CA LEU A 51 -1.76 -4.05 -2.55
C LEU A 51 -0.90 -3.42 -3.64
N TRP A 52 -1.16 -3.80 -4.90
CA TRP A 52 -0.59 -3.11 -6.06
C TRP A 52 -1.59 -2.07 -6.55
N LEU A 53 -1.24 -0.80 -6.45
CA LEU A 53 -2.08 0.32 -6.84
C LEU A 53 -1.53 1.04 -8.06
N SER A 54 -2.43 1.62 -8.85
CA SER A 54 -2.04 2.55 -9.91
C SER A 54 -1.44 3.82 -9.33
N VAL A 55 -0.71 4.60 -10.15
CA VAL A 55 -0.22 5.93 -9.77
C VAL A 55 -1.35 6.80 -9.21
N ALA A 56 -2.52 6.81 -9.87
CA ALA A 56 -3.65 7.66 -9.47
C ALA A 56 -4.23 7.26 -8.10
N ASP A 57 -4.34 5.96 -7.82
CA ASP A 57 -4.82 5.48 -6.52
C ASP A 57 -3.78 5.73 -5.42
N TYR A 58 -2.49 5.56 -5.73
CA TYR A 58 -1.39 5.89 -4.84
C TYR A 58 -1.40 7.38 -4.47
N GLU A 59 -1.50 8.28 -5.46
CA GLU A 59 -1.55 9.72 -5.25
C GLU A 59 -2.75 10.14 -4.38
N ARG A 60 -3.93 9.53 -4.61
CA ARG A 60 -5.12 9.76 -3.78
C ARG A 60 -4.88 9.37 -2.32
N LEU A 61 -4.20 8.25 -2.07
CA LEU A 61 -3.86 7.82 -0.71
C LEU A 61 -2.76 8.67 -0.08
N CYS A 62 -1.79 9.15 -0.86
CA CYS A 62 -0.78 10.09 -0.42
C CYS A 62 -1.40 11.43 -0.01
N GLN A 63 -2.33 11.96 -0.81
CA GLN A 63 -3.07 13.19 -0.51
C GLN A 63 -3.94 13.09 0.74
N SER A 64 -4.44 11.89 1.07
CA SER A 64 -5.18 11.65 2.32
C SER A 64 -4.28 11.42 3.54
N GLY A 65 -2.95 11.46 3.39
CA GLY A 65 -1.98 11.26 4.48
C GLY A 65 -1.91 9.81 4.97
N ARG A 66 -2.45 8.86 4.21
CA ARG A 66 -2.50 7.43 4.58
C ARG A 66 -1.25 6.65 4.18
N VAL A 67 -0.48 7.17 3.22
CA VAL A 67 0.78 6.56 2.77
C VAL A 67 1.94 7.16 3.56
N VAL A 68 2.75 6.29 4.15
CA VAL A 68 4.04 6.61 4.76
C VAL A 68 5.12 6.17 3.78
N GLU A 69 6.04 7.09 3.45
CA GLU A 69 7.20 6.78 2.62
C GLU A 69 8.15 5.85 3.41
N ASP A 70 8.39 4.62 2.91
CA ASP A 70 9.52 3.83 3.39
C ASP A 70 10.79 4.53 2.91
N SER A 71 11.53 5.16 3.83
CA SER A 71 12.79 5.86 3.51
C SER A 71 13.92 4.87 3.16
N GLN A 72 13.69 3.97 2.20
CA GLN A 72 14.69 3.05 1.65
C GLN A 72 15.38 3.55 0.38
N VAL A 73 15.29 4.85 0.06
CA VAL A 73 16.18 5.48 -0.94
C VAL A 73 17.42 6.01 -0.22
N GLY A 74 18.35 5.10 0.04
CA GLY A 74 19.76 5.44 -0.01
C GLY A 74 20.16 5.47 -1.48
N GLU A 75 20.38 6.67 -2.02
CA GLU A 75 21.07 6.82 -3.29
C GLU A 75 22.45 6.16 -3.19
N ALA A 76 22.66 5.07 -3.92
CA ALA A 76 24.00 4.65 -4.31
C ALA A 76 24.19 5.13 -5.75
N VAL A 77 24.68 6.36 -5.88
CA VAL A 77 25.18 6.94 -7.14
C VAL A 77 26.59 6.41 -7.40
#